data_AF-A0AAX4LHM2-F1
#
_entry.id   AF-A0AAX4LHM2-F1
#
_cell.length_a   1.000
_cell.length_b   1.000
_cell.length_c   1.000
_cell.angle_alpha   90.00
_cell.angle_beta   90.00
_cell.angle_gamma   90.00
#
_symmetry.space_group_name_H-M   'P 1'
#
loop_
_entity.id
_entity.type
_entity.pdbx_description
1 polymer ?
#
loop_
_entity_poly.entity_id
_entity_poly.type
_entity_poly.pdbx_seq_one_letter_code
_entity_poly.pdbx_strand_id
1 'polypeptide(L)'
;MANKHLHLNLKGEYFHAIRAGKKVEEYRLYNEYWRKRLEGREYTRLIIKWGYPSDDEKDRIIVLPYMGYEIKLIQHPLFGPDPVKVFAIKCDIY
;
A
#
# COMPACT_ATOMS: atom_id res chain seq x y z
N MET A 1 -9.40 16.66 14.69
CA MET A 1 -9.06 15.21 14.66
C MET A 1 -7.79 15.06 13.85
N ALA A 2 -6.77 14.37 14.36
CA ALA A 2 -5.50 14.24 13.63
C ALA A 2 -5.75 13.41 12.36
N ASN A 3 -5.69 14.05 11.18
CA ASN A 3 -5.73 13.37 9.89
C ASN A 3 -4.49 12.49 9.78
N LYS A 4 -4.64 11.20 10.10
CA LYS A 4 -3.57 10.22 9.92
C LYS A 4 -3.66 9.69 8.49
N HIS A 5 -2.55 9.78 7.79
CA HIS A 5 -2.39 9.23 6.46
C HIS A 5 -1.51 7.97 6.53
N LEU A 6 -1.86 6.94 5.77
CA LEU A 6 -1.02 5.77 5.63
C LEU A 6 -0.01 6.02 4.50
N HIS A 7 1.28 6.03 4.84
CA HIS A 7 2.35 6.22 3.85
C HIS A 7 2.95 4.88 3.42
N LEU A 8 2.94 4.60 2.11
CA LEU A 8 3.53 3.42 1.50
C LEU A 8 4.58 3.83 0.47
N ASN A 9 5.82 3.37 0.63
CA ASN A 9 6.85 3.54 -0.39
C ASN A 9 6.91 2.26 -1.24
N LEU A 10 6.85 2.43 -2.56
CA LEU A 10 6.83 1.35 -3.54
C LEU A 10 8.03 1.41 -4.50
N LYS A 11 8.37 0.24 -5.04
CA LYS A 11 9.22 0.14 -6.23
C LYS A 11 8.45 0.69 -7.44
N GLY A 12 9.20 1.19 -8.42
CA GLY A 12 8.62 1.84 -9.61
C GLY A 12 7.59 0.99 -10.33
N GLU A 13 7.86 -0.31 -10.55
CA GLU A 13 6.94 -1.22 -11.24
C GLU A 13 5.53 -1.24 -10.61
N TYR A 14 5.44 -1.43 -9.29
CA TYR A 14 4.15 -1.45 -8.60
C TYR A 14 3.49 -0.08 -8.54
N PHE A 15 4.28 0.97 -8.34
CA PHE A 15 3.76 2.34 -8.36
C PHE A 15 3.11 2.67 -9.71
N HIS A 16 3.81 2.40 -10.81
CA HIS A 16 3.29 2.64 -12.15
C HIS A 16 2.11 1.72 -12.47
N ALA A 17 2.10 0.47 -11.99
CA ALA A 17 0.95 -0.42 -12.15
C ALA A 17 -0.32 0.12 -11.44
N ILE A 18 -0.16 0.67 -10.24
CA ILE A 18 -1.26 1.32 -9.51
C ILE A 18 -1.67 2.61 -10.20
N ARG A 19 -0.72 3.46 -10.61
CA ARG A 19 -1.00 4.71 -11.34
C ARG A 19 -1.75 4.47 -12.64
N ALA A 20 -1.50 3.34 -13.30
CA ALA A 20 -2.18 2.92 -14.52
C ALA A 20 -3.48 2.15 -14.26
N GLY A 21 -3.90 1.97 -13.01
CA GLY A 21 -5.10 1.23 -12.62
C GLY A 21 -5.06 -0.27 -12.88
N LYS A 22 -3.88 -0.81 -13.22
CA LYS A 22 -3.69 -2.25 -13.47
C LYS A 22 -3.55 -3.05 -12.18
N LYS A 23 -3.21 -2.39 -11.07
CA LYS A 23 -3.06 -2.97 -9.74
C LYS A 23 -3.90 -2.20 -8.75
N VAL A 24 -4.86 -2.88 -8.13
CA VAL A 24 -5.84 -2.29 -7.21
C VAL A 24 -5.61 -2.66 -5.74
N GLU A 25 -4.63 -3.53 -5.47
CA GLU A 25 -4.25 -3.96 -4.12
C GLU A 25 -2.74 -3.92 -3.94
N GLU A 26 -2.29 -3.37 -2.82
CA GLU A 26 -0.89 -3.41 -2.37
C GLU A 26 -0.73 -4.44 -1.25
N TYR A 27 0.18 -5.39 -1.44
CA TYR A 27 0.37 -6.50 -0.51
C TYR A 27 1.51 -6.24 0.46
N ARG A 28 1.22 -6.34 1.75
CA ARG A 28 2.21 -6.24 2.84
C ARG A 28 2.15 -7.47 3.73
N LEU A 29 3.31 -8.01 4.11
CA LEU A 29 3.37 -9.21 4.95
C LEU A 29 2.57 -9.04 6.23
N TYR A 30 1.83 -10.08 6.61
CA TYR A 30 1.14 -10.15 7.89
C TYR A 30 2.15 -10.41 9.02
N ASN A 31 2.90 -9.37 9.40
CA ASN A 31 3.91 -9.41 10.46
C ASN A 31 3.65 -8.32 11.51
N GLU A 32 4.32 -8.38 12.66
CA GLU A 32 4.11 -7.44 13.76
C GLU A 32 4.32 -5.98 13.35
N TYR A 33 5.22 -5.72 12.42
CA TYR A 33 5.47 -4.37 11.90
C TYR A 33 4.25 -3.77 11.22
N TRP A 34 3.63 -4.52 10.29
CA TRP A 34 2.43 -4.06 9.59
C TRP A 34 1.18 -4.12 10.46
N ARG A 35 1.08 -5.11 11.35
CA ARG A 35 0.00 -5.20 12.34
C ARG A 35 -0.10 -3.93 13.19
N LYS A 36 1.00 -3.45 13.76
CA LYS A 36 1.04 -2.19 14.55
C LYS A 36 0.62 -0.94 13.76
N ARG A 37 0.73 -0.98 12.43
CA ARG A 37 0.39 0.10 11.51
C ARG A 37 -1.03 -0.02 10.93
N LEU A 38 -1.65 -1.19 10.95
CA LEU A 38 -2.94 -1.41 10.27
C LEU A 38 -4.03 -1.84 11.25
N GLU A 39 -3.74 -2.74 12.18
CA GLU A 39 -4.71 -3.23 13.15
C GLU A 39 -5.02 -2.13 14.18
N GLY A 40 -6.32 -1.84 14.39
CA GLY A 40 -6.77 -0.78 15.30
C GLY A 40 -6.37 0.64 14.89
N ARG A 41 -6.01 0.85 13.62
CA ARG A 41 -5.65 2.16 13.08
C ARG A 41 -6.68 2.62 12.05
N GLU A 42 -7.10 3.86 12.19
CA GLU A 42 -7.95 4.55 11.23
C GLU A 42 -7.11 5.56 10.45
N TYR A 43 -7.25 5.53 9.14
CA TYR A 43 -6.61 6.45 8.21
C TYR A 43 -7.67 7.07 7.31
N THR A 44 -7.48 8.34 6.95
CA THR A 44 -8.37 9.02 6.00
C THR A 44 -7.85 8.90 4.57
N ARG A 45 -6.52 8.91 4.41
CA ARG A 45 -5.86 8.88 3.10
C ARG A 45 -4.74 7.84 3.05
N LEU A 46 -4.58 7.25 1.87
CA LEU A 46 -3.46 6.42 1.48
C LEU A 46 -2.52 7.26 0.59
N ILE A 47 -1.29 7.43 1.03
CA ILE A 47 -0.24 8.16 0.31
C ILE A 47 0.79 7.16 -0.17
N ILE A 48 0.83 6.94 -1.48
CA ILE A 48 1.76 6.01 -2.12
C ILE A 48 2.87 6.83 -2.77
N LYS A 49 4.13 6.51 -2.48
CA LYS A 49 5.31 7.18 -3.00
C LYS A 49 6.17 6.24 -3.83
N TRP A 50 6.68 6.70 -4.96
CA TRP A 50 7.72 6.00 -5.71
C TRP A 50 9.09 6.28 -5.10
N GLY A 51 9.61 5.35 -4.30
CA GLY A 51 10.85 5.54 -3.54
C GLY A 51 10.71 6.59 -2.44
N TYR A 52 11.71 7.47 -2.32
CA TYR A 52 11.74 8.59 -1.37
C TYR A 52 11.78 9.92 -2.14
N PRO A 53 10.65 10.38 -2.70
CA PRO A 53 10.60 11.63 -3.41
C PRO A 53 10.80 12.83 -2.47
N SER A 54 11.41 13.89 -2.97
CA SER A 54 11.34 15.22 -2.35
C SER A 54 9.92 15.80 -2.46
N ASP A 55 9.61 16.84 -1.68
CA ASP A 55 8.25 17.40 -1.63
C ASP A 55 7.78 18.00 -2.97
N ASP A 56 8.70 18.36 -3.86
CA ASP A 56 8.41 18.90 -5.19
C ASP A 56 8.07 17.82 -6.23
N GLU A 57 8.39 16.56 -5.98
CA GLU A 57 8.19 15.46 -6.94
C GLU A 57 6.77 14.87 -6.87
N LYS A 58 5.76 15.71 -7.14
CA LYS A 58 4.33 15.32 -7.05
C LYS A 58 3.95 14.15 -7.96
N ASP A 59 4.59 14.01 -9.13
CA ASP A 59 4.39 12.88 -10.05
C ASP A 59 4.77 11.52 -9.47
N ARG A 60 5.57 11.53 -8.40
CA ARG A 60 6.01 10.33 -7.67
C ARG A 60 5.13 10.04 -6.47
N ILE A 61 4.01 10.76 -6.31
CA ILE A 61 3.09 10.63 -5.19
C ILE A 61 1.67 10.41 -5.72
N ILE A 62 1.02 9.36 -5.22
CA ILE A 62 -0.41 9.10 -5.44
C ILE A 62 -1.11 9.27 -4.09
N VAL A 63 -2.20 10.03 -4.07
CA VAL A 63 -3.02 10.25 -2.87
C VAL A 63 -4.42 9.73 -3.14
N LEU A 64 -4.85 8.76 -2.35
CA LEU A 64 -6.15 8.08 -2.48
C LEU A 64 -6.90 8.13 -1.15
N PRO A 65 -8.24 8.01 -1.16
CA PRO A 65 -8.97 7.67 0.05
C PRO A 65 -8.47 6.31 0.58
N TYR A 66 -8.31 6.20 1.89
CA TYR A 66 -7.97 4.91 2.48
C TYR A 66 -9.23 4.04 2.57
N MET A 67 -9.28 2.99 1.75
CA MET A 67 -10.43 2.08 1.67
C MET A 67 -10.26 0.82 2.52
N GLY A 68 -9.29 0.82 3.45
CA GLY A 68 -9.00 -0.32 4.31
C GLY A 68 -8.11 -1.39 3.67
N TYR A 69 -8.10 -2.56 4.30
CA TYR A 69 -7.35 -3.72 3.85
C TYR A 69 -8.14 -5.00 4.10
N GLU A 70 -7.76 -6.06 3.39
CA GLU A 70 -8.21 -7.43 3.66
C GLU A 70 -7.01 -8.29 4.04
N ILE A 71 -7.22 -9.37 4.78
CA ILE A 71 -6.17 -10.34 5.07
C ILE A 71 -6.36 -11.52 4.10
N LYS A 72 -5.35 -11.79 3.29
CA LYS A 72 -5.37 -12.85 2.28
C LYS A 72 -4.18 -13.78 2.44
N LEU A 73 -4.34 -15.03 2.02
CA LEU A 73 -3.23 -15.96 1.81
C LEU A 73 -2.92 -15.98 0.32
N ILE A 74 -1.74 -15.50 -0.08
CA ILE A 74 -1.35 -15.40 -1.48
C ILE A 74 0.00 -16.08 -1.71
N GLN A 75 0.20 -16.62 -2.91
CA GLN A 75 1.51 -16.97 -3.42
C GLN A 75 1.98 -15.81 -4.28
N HIS A 76 3.14 -15.22 -3.97
CA HIS A 76 3.65 -14.06 -4.70
C HIS A 76 5.17 -14.14 -4.86
N PRO A 77 5.73 -13.93 -6.07
CA PRO A 77 7.15 -14.10 -6.33
C PRO A 77 8.09 -13.33 -5.38
N LEU A 78 7.68 -12.15 -4.92
CA LEU A 78 8.46 -11.36 -3.94
C LEU A 78 8.55 -11.97 -2.55
N PHE A 79 7.61 -12.84 -2.17
CA PHE A 79 7.56 -13.43 -0.83
C PHE A 79 8.05 -14.88 -0.82
N GLY A 80 8.37 -15.43 -1.99
CA GLY A 80 8.85 -16.80 -2.14
C GLY A 80 7.81 -17.73 -2.76
N PRO A 81 8.14 -19.03 -2.87
CA PRO A 81 7.29 -20.04 -3.49
C PRO A 81 6.12 -20.46 -2.60
N ASP A 82 6.19 -20.25 -1.29
CA ASP A 82 5.15 -20.69 -0.36
C ASP A 82 4.01 -19.66 -0.25
N PRO A 83 2.75 -20.10 -0.02
CA PRO A 83 1.66 -19.19 0.31
C PRO A 83 1.95 -18.42 1.60
N VAL A 84 1.89 -17.10 1.54
CA VAL A 84 2.11 -16.20 2.67
C VAL A 84 0.87 -15.40 3.01
N LYS A 85 0.68 -15.15 4.30
CA LYS A 85 -0.41 -14.31 4.80
C LYS A 85 -0.01 -12.84 4.64
N VAL A 86 -0.89 -12.06 4.01
CA VAL A 86 -0.64 -10.64 3.70
C VAL A 86 -1.85 -9.78 4.04
N PHE A 87 -1.58 -8.51 4.29
CA PHE A 87 -2.53 -7.41 4.19
C PHE A 87 -2.61 -6.96 2.73
N ALA A 88 -3.78 -7.11 2.12
CA ALA A 88 -4.13 -6.56 0.82
C ALA A 88 -4.78 -5.19 1.03
N ILE A 89 -3.97 -4.13 0.98
CA ILE A 89 -4.42 -2.75 1.15
C ILE A 89 -5.03 -2.28 -0.16
N LYS A 90 -6.26 -1.76 -0.11
CA LYS A 90 -6.95 -1.26 -1.29
C LYS A 90 -6.30 0.03 -1.78
N CYS A 91 -5.88 0.04 -3.04
CA CYS A 91 -5.28 1.18 -3.72
C CYS A 91 -5.89 1.42 -5.10
N ASP A 92 -7.17 1.07 -5.26
CA ASP A 92 -7.92 1.34 -6.48
C ASP A 92 -8.02 2.86 -6.72
N ILE A 93 -7.87 3.24 -7.99
CA ILE A 93 -7.90 4.63 -8.45
C ILE A 93 -9.21 5.00 -9.15
N TYR A 94 -10.15 4.04 -9.27
CA TYR A 94 -11.43 4.18 -9.96
C TYR A 94 -12.64 3.91 -9.06
#